data_AF-A0A662BK23-F1
#
_entry.id   AF-A0A662BK23-F1
#
_cell.length_a   1.000
_cell.length_b   1.000
_cell.length_c   1.000
_cell.angle_alpha   90.00
_cell.angle_beta   90.00
_cell.angle_gamma   90.00
#
_symmetry.space_group_name_H-M   'P 1'
#
loop_
_entity.id
_entity.type
_entity.pdbx_description
1 polymer ?
#
loop_
_entity_poly.entity_id
_entity_poly.type
_entity_poly.pdbx_seq_one_letter_code
_entity_poly.pdbx_strand_id
1 'polypeptide(L)'
;MNYNERLQNVSVLGAAGKMGSGILLLTAVEMADLSMKPENKGKTFCLNAIDVSPAGLAGLMKYLKVQVQKIAEKKTVVLRKMYADREDVIENECIINEYVFDVMNIVRPVTTIESAYDSNLIFEAIIENRDLKIKLFSQIDENNKNKPYFFTNTSSVPIHTLDEGAKLGGRVL
;
A
#
# COMPACT_ATOMS: atom_id res chain seq x y z
N MET A 1 2.02 17.47 5.82
CA MET A 1 2.51 16.46 4.85
C MET A 1 1.91 16.73 3.49
N ASN A 2 2.75 16.81 2.45
CA ASN A 2 2.29 16.78 1.06
C ASN A 2 1.93 15.34 0.62
N TYR A 3 1.42 15.20 -0.61
CA TYR A 3 0.98 13.91 -1.16
C TYR A 3 2.08 12.84 -1.12
N ASN A 4 3.29 13.17 -1.59
CA ASN A 4 4.41 12.23 -1.65
C ASN A 4 4.84 11.80 -0.24
N GLU A 5 4.87 12.73 0.72
CA GLU A 5 5.15 12.43 2.14
C GLU A 5 4.13 11.47 2.75
N ARG A 6 2.84 11.64 2.44
CA ARG A 6 1.80 10.73 2.93
C ARG A 6 1.94 9.32 2.37
N LEU A 7 2.50 9.17 1.18
CA LEU A 7 2.69 7.86 0.54
C LEU A 7 4.03 7.18 0.86
N GLN A 8 4.91 7.78 1.68
CA GLN A 8 6.18 7.14 2.03
C GLN A 8 6.04 5.91 2.95
N ASN A 9 5.05 5.89 3.84
CA ASN A 9 4.78 4.73 4.68
C ASN A 9 3.28 4.50 4.75
N VAL A 10 2.80 3.42 4.14
CA VAL A 10 1.38 3.11 3.99
C VAL A 10 1.14 1.69 4.43
N SER A 11 -0.01 1.43 5.06
CA SER A 11 -0.43 0.08 5.43
C SER A 11 -1.76 -0.28 4.81
N VAL A 12 -1.91 -1.52 4.36
CA VAL A 12 -3.18 -2.12 3.94
C VAL A 12 -3.51 -3.27 4.88
N LEU A 13 -4.64 -3.17 5.60
CA LEU A 13 -5.16 -4.20 6.47
C LEU A 13 -6.09 -5.13 5.69
N GLY A 14 -5.94 -6.46 5.87
CA GLY A 14 -6.67 -7.44 5.08
C GLY A 14 -6.13 -7.57 3.66
N ALA A 15 -4.81 -7.41 3.51
CA ALA A 15 -4.16 -7.27 2.21
C ALA A 15 -4.26 -8.52 1.32
N ALA A 16 -4.41 -9.72 1.89
CA ALA A 16 -4.55 -10.95 1.11
C ALA A 16 -5.99 -11.22 0.67
N GLY A 17 -6.95 -10.41 1.12
CA GLY A 17 -8.34 -10.45 0.66
C GLY A 17 -8.51 -9.93 -0.77
N LYS A 18 -9.68 -10.21 -1.37
CA LYS A 18 -9.99 -9.76 -2.74
C LYS A 18 -9.91 -8.23 -2.89
N MET A 19 -10.48 -7.48 -1.93
CA MET A 19 -10.47 -6.03 -1.97
C MET A 19 -9.10 -5.47 -1.58
N GLY A 20 -8.52 -5.98 -0.49
CA GLY A 20 -7.20 -5.56 -0.01
C GLY A 20 -6.10 -5.75 -1.05
N SER A 21 -6.10 -6.87 -1.79
CA SER A 21 -5.10 -7.14 -2.84
C SER A 21 -5.19 -6.16 -4.01
N GLY A 22 -6.39 -5.71 -4.37
CA GLY A 22 -6.59 -4.67 -5.40
C GLY A 22 -6.11 -3.29 -4.93
N ILE A 23 -6.48 -2.90 -3.70
CA ILE A 23 -6.02 -1.64 -3.09
C ILE A 23 -4.49 -1.63 -3.00
N LEU A 24 -3.90 -2.73 -2.50
CA LEU A 24 -2.46 -2.89 -2.38
C LEU A 24 -1.76 -2.80 -3.74
N LEU A 25 -2.29 -3.45 -4.78
CA LEU A 25 -1.72 -3.40 -6.13
C LEU A 25 -1.65 -1.97 -6.67
N LEU A 26 -2.76 -1.23 -6.60
CA LEU A 26 -2.82 0.14 -7.11
C LEU A 26 -1.94 1.08 -6.30
N THR A 27 -1.92 0.90 -4.98
CA THR A 27 -1.07 1.69 -4.07
C THR A 27 0.42 1.40 -4.33
N ALA A 28 0.81 0.14 -4.53
CA ALA A 28 2.18 -0.25 -4.83
C ALA A 28 2.68 0.37 -6.14
N VAL A 29 1.84 0.35 -7.18
CA VAL A 29 2.16 0.96 -8.48
C VAL A 29 2.32 2.47 -8.36
N GLU A 30 1.40 3.17 -7.68
CA GLU A 30 1.51 4.61 -7.46
C GLU A 30 2.76 4.97 -6.65
N MET A 31 3.02 4.24 -5.55
CA MET A 31 4.21 4.46 -4.73
C MET A 31 5.51 4.23 -5.51
N ALA A 32 5.55 3.22 -6.38
CA ALA A 32 6.70 2.96 -7.25
C ALA A 32 6.92 4.10 -8.26
N ASP A 33 5.86 4.49 -8.97
CA ASP A 33 5.90 5.60 -9.92
C ASP A 33 6.35 6.91 -9.24
N LEU A 34 5.89 7.17 -8.01
CA LEU A 34 6.33 8.31 -7.20
C LEU A 34 7.79 8.21 -6.78
N SER A 35 8.26 7.02 -6.38
CA SER A 35 9.64 6.82 -5.94
C SER A 35 10.67 7.09 -7.04
N MET A 36 10.29 6.89 -8.30
CA MET A 36 11.13 7.11 -9.47
C MET A 36 11.21 8.57 -9.91
N LYS A 37 10.37 9.46 -9.36
CA LYS A 37 10.41 10.88 -9.72
C LYS A 37 11.67 11.56 -9.17
N PRO A 38 12.32 12.47 -9.92
CA PRO A 38 13.55 13.14 -9.49
C PRO A 38 13.45 13.81 -8.12
N GLU A 39 12.31 14.44 -7.81
CA GLU A 39 12.04 15.12 -6.53
C GLU A 39 11.88 14.19 -5.32
N ASN A 40 11.79 12.88 -5.56
CA ASN A 40 11.68 11.85 -4.53
C ASN A 40 12.93 10.96 -4.41
N LYS A 41 13.99 11.28 -5.16
CA LYS A 41 15.27 10.57 -5.06
C LYS A 41 15.79 10.60 -3.63
N GLY A 42 16.14 9.43 -3.10
CA GLY A 42 16.62 9.25 -1.72
C GLY A 42 15.52 9.16 -0.65
N LYS A 43 14.24 9.29 -1.01
CA LYS A 43 13.13 9.01 -0.09
C LYS A 43 12.81 7.51 -0.09
N THR A 44 12.37 7.01 1.05
CA THR A 44 11.97 5.61 1.20
C THR A 44 10.46 5.48 1.11
N PHE A 45 10.00 4.54 0.27
CA PHE A 45 8.61 4.16 0.15
C PHE A 45 8.44 2.73 0.68
N CYS A 46 7.51 2.55 1.61
CA CYS A 46 7.23 1.28 2.26
C CYS A 46 5.72 1.05 2.30
N LEU A 47 5.28 -0.07 1.72
CA LEU A 47 3.89 -0.48 1.72
C LEU A 47 3.72 -1.78 2.51
N ASN A 48 3.16 -1.70 3.71
CA ASN A 48 2.91 -2.88 4.53
C ASN A 48 1.63 -3.58 4.07
N ALA A 49 1.77 -4.83 3.64
CA ALA A 49 0.65 -5.71 3.34
C ALA A 49 0.36 -6.57 4.58
N ILE A 50 -0.65 -6.16 5.36
CA ILE A 50 -0.95 -6.76 6.67
C ILE A 50 -2.12 -7.74 6.52
N ASP A 51 -1.88 -9.01 6.87
CA ASP A 51 -2.92 -10.04 6.92
C ASP A 51 -2.59 -11.10 7.98
N VAL A 52 -3.60 -11.84 8.46
CA VAL A 52 -3.42 -12.88 9.48
C VAL A 52 -2.85 -14.18 8.91
N SER A 53 -2.94 -14.39 7.59
CA SER A 53 -2.58 -15.65 6.94
C SER A 53 -1.25 -15.54 6.18
N PRO A 54 -0.17 -16.20 6.65
CA PRO A 54 1.08 -16.30 5.89
C PRO A 54 0.88 -16.92 4.50
N ALA A 55 0.01 -17.91 4.38
CA ALA A 55 -0.33 -18.54 3.10
C ALA A 55 -1.07 -17.56 2.16
N GLY A 56 -1.96 -16.74 2.71
CA GLY A 56 -2.64 -15.67 1.97
C GLY A 56 -1.65 -14.64 1.43
N LEU A 57 -0.71 -14.19 2.26
CA LEU A 57 0.36 -13.26 1.86
C LEU A 57 1.28 -13.87 0.79
N ALA A 58 1.64 -15.14 0.89
CA ALA A 58 2.42 -15.81 -0.16
C ALA A 58 1.67 -15.86 -1.50
N GLY A 59 0.36 -16.10 -1.48
CA GLY A 59 -0.50 -16.01 -2.65
C GLY A 59 -0.60 -14.60 -3.22
N LEU A 60 -0.72 -13.60 -2.34
CA LEU A 60 -0.77 -12.18 -2.68
C LEU A 60 0.49 -11.72 -3.43
N MET A 61 1.69 -12.10 -2.98
CA MET A 61 2.92 -11.71 -3.68
C MET A 61 2.99 -12.29 -5.10
N LYS A 62 2.51 -13.53 -5.31
CA LYS A 62 2.40 -14.11 -6.66
C LYS A 62 1.40 -13.34 -7.53
N TYR A 63 0.23 -13.00 -6.96
CA TYR A 63 -0.78 -12.20 -7.64
C TYR A 63 -0.22 -10.83 -8.05
N LEU A 64 0.43 -10.11 -7.12
CA LEU A 64 1.02 -8.80 -7.40
C LEU A 64 2.02 -8.87 -8.53
N LYS A 65 2.99 -9.81 -8.50
CA LYS A 65 3.98 -9.95 -9.57
C LYS A 65 3.33 -10.05 -10.95
N VAL A 66 2.32 -10.91 -11.09
CA VAL A 66 1.61 -11.10 -12.37
C VAL A 66 0.85 -9.84 -12.80
N GLN A 67 0.19 -9.15 -11.88
CA GLN A 67 -0.58 -7.95 -12.23
C GLN A 67 0.32 -6.76 -12.56
N VAL A 68 1.41 -6.57 -11.80
CA VAL A 68 2.40 -5.53 -12.06
C VAL A 68 3.06 -5.74 -13.41
N GLN A 69 3.39 -6.99 -13.78
CA GLN A 69 3.92 -7.30 -15.10
C GLN A 69 2.94 -6.89 -16.21
N LYS A 70 1.65 -7.24 -16.09
CA LYS A 70 0.62 -6.83 -17.06
C LYS A 70 0.46 -5.31 -17.17
N ILE A 71 0.63 -4.59 -16.06
CA ILE A 71 0.62 -3.12 -16.04
C ILE A 71 1.86 -2.58 -16.74
N ALA A 72 3.03 -3.15 -16.45
CA ALA A 72 4.31 -2.75 -17.03
C ALA A 72 4.34 -2.93 -18.56
N GLU A 73 3.86 -4.08 -19.06
CA GLU A 73 3.72 -4.36 -20.49
C GLU A 73 2.89 -3.28 -21.20
N LYS A 74 1.79 -2.84 -20.58
CA LYS A 74 0.93 -1.74 -21.10
C LYS A 74 1.57 -0.36 -20.97
N LYS A 75 2.49 -0.15 -20.02
CA LYS A 75 3.18 1.12 -19.75
C LYS A 75 4.57 1.22 -20.40
N THR A 76 5.00 0.24 -21.19
CA THR A 76 6.37 0.14 -21.75
C THR A 76 6.94 1.45 -22.31
N VAL A 77 6.14 2.22 -23.07
CA VAL A 77 6.60 3.50 -23.65
C VAL A 77 6.90 4.56 -22.59
N VAL A 78 6.11 4.61 -21.51
CA VAL A 78 6.34 5.50 -20.37
C VAL A 78 7.54 5.01 -19.57
N LEU A 79 7.64 3.70 -19.32
CA LEU A 79 8.75 3.12 -18.57
C LEU A 79 10.10 3.38 -19.24
N ARG A 80 10.20 3.29 -20.58
CA ARG A 80 11.42 3.67 -21.31
C ARG A 80 11.91 5.08 -21.00
N LYS A 81 11.00 6.02 -20.75
CA LYS A 81 11.36 7.39 -20.36
C LYS A 81 11.79 7.47 -18.90
N MET A 82 11.14 6.71 -18.03
CA MET A 82 11.47 6.66 -16.59
C MET A 82 12.84 6.03 -16.33
N TYR A 83 13.22 5.01 -17.12
CA TYR A 83 14.52 4.33 -17.01
C TYR A 83 15.58 4.86 -18.00
N ALA A 84 15.36 6.02 -18.63
CA ALA A 84 16.26 6.54 -19.66
C ALA A 84 17.70 6.78 -19.17
N ASP A 85 17.88 7.03 -17.87
CA ASP A 85 19.18 7.26 -17.24
C ASP A 85 19.89 5.97 -16.80
N ARG A 86 19.30 4.78 -17.04
CA ARG A 86 19.86 3.46 -16.68
C ARG A 86 20.52 2.81 -17.90
N GLU A 87 21.85 2.84 -17.96
CA GLU A 87 22.62 2.25 -19.06
C GLU A 87 22.55 0.72 -19.12
N ASP A 88 22.21 0.06 -18.01
CA ASP A 88 22.11 -1.40 -17.86
C ASP A 88 20.75 -1.97 -18.26
N VAL A 89 19.72 -1.12 -18.48
CA VAL A 89 18.34 -1.55 -18.71
C VAL A 89 17.82 -1.02 -20.06
N ILE A 90 18.26 -1.67 -21.15
CA ILE A 90 18.02 -1.19 -22.52
C ILE A 90 16.81 -1.86 -23.17
N GLU A 91 16.68 -3.18 -23.05
CA GLU A 91 15.61 -3.94 -23.70
C GLU A 91 14.28 -3.81 -22.97
N ASN A 92 13.16 -3.91 -23.71
CA ASN A 92 11.82 -3.82 -23.11
C ASN A 92 11.59 -4.83 -22.00
N GLU A 93 12.05 -6.06 -22.21
CA GLU A 93 11.92 -7.12 -21.22
C GLU A 93 12.70 -6.79 -19.94
N CYS A 94 13.93 -6.26 -20.08
CA CYS A 94 14.71 -5.77 -18.95
C CYS A 94 13.99 -4.65 -18.20
N ILE A 95 13.45 -3.65 -18.91
CA ILE A 95 12.70 -2.53 -18.31
C ILE A 95 11.46 -3.03 -17.55
N ILE A 96 10.71 -3.96 -18.14
CA ILE A 96 9.53 -4.55 -17.51
C ILE A 96 9.91 -5.31 -16.24
N ASN A 97 10.95 -6.14 -16.32
CA ASN A 97 11.40 -6.93 -15.18
C ASN A 97 11.94 -6.05 -14.04
N GLU A 98 12.69 -4.99 -14.37
CA GLU A 98 13.18 -4.02 -13.39
C GLU A 98 12.03 -3.30 -12.71
N TYR A 99 11.04 -2.83 -13.47
CA TYR A 99 9.85 -2.20 -12.90
C TYR A 99 9.06 -3.14 -11.99
N VAL A 100 8.90 -4.41 -12.38
CA VAL A 100 8.28 -5.42 -11.52
C VAL A 100 9.09 -5.60 -10.23
N PHE A 101 10.42 -5.66 -10.33
CA PHE A 101 11.29 -5.75 -9.16
C PHE A 101 11.12 -4.54 -8.23
N ASP A 102 11.16 -3.32 -8.76
CA ASP A 102 11.04 -2.07 -7.99
C ASP A 102 9.71 -1.98 -7.24
N VAL A 103 8.60 -2.27 -7.91
CA VAL A 103 7.26 -2.29 -7.29
C VAL A 103 7.20 -3.34 -6.18
N MET A 104 7.70 -4.55 -6.43
CA MET A 104 7.70 -5.63 -5.44
C MET A 104 8.60 -5.31 -4.25
N ASN A 105 9.70 -4.58 -4.47
CA ASN A 105 10.64 -4.17 -3.43
C ASN A 105 10.11 -3.06 -2.50
N ILE A 106 8.96 -2.44 -2.82
CA ILE A 106 8.27 -1.51 -1.92
C ILE A 106 7.35 -2.26 -0.93
N VAL A 107 6.86 -3.44 -1.31
CA VAL A 107 5.86 -4.17 -0.52
C VAL A 107 6.52 -5.00 0.59
N ARG A 108 5.96 -4.92 1.81
CA ARG A 108 6.38 -5.71 2.98
C ARG A 108 5.20 -6.56 3.46
N PRO A 109 5.14 -7.87 3.12
CA PRO A 109 4.13 -8.76 3.66
C PRO A 109 4.43 -9.06 5.12
N VAL A 110 3.49 -8.75 6.00
CA VAL A 110 3.66 -8.89 7.46
C VAL A 110 2.37 -9.39 8.10
N THR A 111 2.49 -10.08 9.22
CA THR A 111 1.34 -10.59 9.99
C THR A 111 1.09 -9.82 11.28
N THR A 112 1.91 -8.79 11.53
CA THR A 112 1.92 -7.99 12.76
C THR A 112 1.35 -6.61 12.50
N ILE A 113 0.42 -6.19 13.36
CA ILE A 113 -0.29 -4.92 13.24
C ILE A 113 0.62 -3.72 13.56
N GLU A 114 1.66 -3.96 14.35
CA GLU A 114 2.67 -3.00 14.78
C GLU A 114 3.37 -2.34 13.58
N SER A 115 3.42 -3.03 12.44
CA SER A 115 3.96 -2.49 11.19
C SER A 115 3.20 -1.23 10.70
N ALA A 116 1.95 -1.04 11.14
CA ALA A 116 1.14 0.14 10.82
C ALA A 116 1.38 1.34 11.75
N TYR A 117 2.16 1.19 12.82
CA TYR A 117 2.34 2.24 13.84
C TYR A 117 3.17 3.43 13.36
N ASP A 118 3.89 3.30 12.25
CA ASP A 118 4.62 4.42 11.64
C ASP A 118 4.03 4.84 10.28
N SER A 119 2.87 4.29 9.89
CA SER A 119 2.23 4.65 8.62
C SER A 119 1.57 6.01 8.66
N ASN A 120 1.56 6.69 7.53
CA ASN A 120 0.89 7.98 7.32
C ASN A 120 -0.55 7.80 6.82
N LEU A 121 -0.80 6.71 6.10
CA LEU A 121 -2.10 6.30 5.58
C LEU A 121 -2.34 4.82 5.87
N ILE A 122 -3.59 4.49 6.21
CA ILE A 122 -4.03 3.13 6.50
C ILE A 122 -5.26 2.84 5.66
N PHE A 123 -5.16 1.88 4.77
CA PHE A 123 -6.31 1.33 4.06
C PHE A 123 -6.81 0.09 4.78
N GLU A 124 -8.11 0.00 5.01
CA GLU A 124 -8.73 -1.11 5.71
C GLU A 124 -9.66 -1.89 4.78
N ALA A 125 -9.40 -3.19 4.63
CA ALA A 125 -10.22 -4.12 3.86
C ALA A 125 -10.35 -5.48 4.57
N ILE A 126 -10.57 -5.44 5.89
CA ILE A 126 -10.83 -6.60 6.74
C ILE A 126 -12.31 -6.98 6.74
N ILE A 127 -12.65 -8.04 7.47
CA ILE A 127 -14.03 -8.51 7.62
C ILE A 127 -14.96 -7.41 8.13
N GLU A 128 -16.23 -7.51 7.76
CA GLU A 128 -17.24 -6.50 8.06
C GLU A 128 -17.76 -6.65 9.51
N ASN A 129 -16.89 -6.30 10.46
CA ASN A 129 -17.17 -6.31 11.89
C ASN A 129 -16.78 -4.96 12.49
N ARG A 130 -17.79 -4.22 12.97
CA ARG A 130 -17.62 -2.88 13.53
C ARG A 130 -16.66 -2.86 14.71
N ASP A 131 -16.85 -3.75 15.68
CA ASP A 131 -16.09 -3.72 16.94
C ASP A 131 -14.61 -4.08 16.70
N LEU A 132 -14.35 -5.00 15.76
CA LEU A 132 -12.99 -5.33 15.32
C LEU A 132 -12.30 -4.13 14.63
N LYS A 133 -13.01 -3.46 13.71
CA LYS A 133 -12.46 -2.27 13.02
C LYS A 133 -12.14 -1.16 14.02
N ILE A 134 -13.07 -0.84 14.93
CA ILE A 134 -12.84 0.15 16.00
C ILE A 134 -11.61 -0.23 16.82
N LYS A 135 -11.52 -1.48 17.29
CA LYS A 135 -10.37 -1.96 18.07
C LYS A 135 -9.04 -1.74 17.34
N LEU A 136 -8.97 -2.11 16.06
CA LEU A 136 -7.75 -1.98 15.27
C LEU A 136 -7.39 -0.52 15.00
N PHE A 137 -8.38 0.32 14.69
CA PHE A 137 -8.16 1.75 14.47
C PHE A 137 -7.65 2.45 15.73
N SER A 138 -8.28 2.20 16.88
CA SER A 138 -7.82 2.74 18.16
C SER A 138 -6.39 2.28 18.47
N GLN A 139 -6.13 0.97 18.34
CA GLN A 139 -4.81 0.41 18.61
C GLN A 139 -3.73 1.05 17.74
N ILE A 140 -4.00 1.28 16.45
CA ILE A 140 -3.02 1.95 15.59
C ILE A 140 -2.91 3.44 15.95
N ASP A 141 -4.01 4.16 16.15
CA ASP A 141 -3.97 5.60 16.43
C ASP A 141 -3.28 5.96 17.76
N GLU A 142 -3.42 5.11 18.77
CA GLU A 142 -2.76 5.25 20.08
C GLU A 142 -1.24 5.07 19.97
N ASN A 143 -0.78 4.18 19.09
CA ASN A 143 0.63 3.86 18.93
C ASN A 143 1.31 4.60 17.77
N ASN A 144 0.54 5.35 16.97
CA ASN A 144 1.04 6.05 15.79
C ASN A 144 1.10 7.57 16.00
N LYS A 145 2.33 8.10 16.08
CA LYS A 145 2.61 9.53 16.28
C LYS A 145 2.23 10.40 15.07
N ASN A 146 2.16 9.81 13.87
CA ASN A 146 1.88 10.53 12.62
C ASN A 146 0.39 10.87 12.48
N LYS A 147 -0.47 10.35 13.37
CA LYS A 147 -1.93 10.55 13.32
C LYS A 147 -2.46 10.28 11.91
N PRO A 148 -2.40 9.01 11.45
CA PRO A 148 -2.70 8.66 10.08
C PRO A 148 -4.16 8.93 9.73
N TYR A 149 -4.42 9.01 8.42
CA TYR A 149 -5.78 8.89 7.90
C TYR A 149 -6.10 7.42 7.64
N PHE A 150 -7.30 7.02 8.00
CA PHE A 150 -7.87 5.70 7.77
C PHE A 150 -8.83 5.78 6.60
N PHE A 151 -8.67 4.88 5.63
CA PHE A 151 -9.56 4.72 4.49
C PHE A 151 -10.20 3.35 4.59
N THR A 152 -11.47 3.29 4.97
CA THR A 152 -12.19 2.03 5.17
C THR A 152 -12.94 1.62 3.90
N ASN A 153 -12.77 0.37 3.48
CA ASN A 153 -13.56 -0.25 2.42
C ASN A 153 -14.87 -0.86 2.97
N THR A 154 -15.40 -0.32 4.06
CA THR A 154 -16.70 -0.75 4.59
C THR A 154 -17.82 -0.43 3.60
N SER A 155 -18.78 -1.34 3.47
CA SER A 155 -19.97 -1.16 2.62
C SER A 155 -21.24 -0.96 3.44
N SER A 156 -21.19 -1.33 4.73
CA SER A 156 -22.38 -1.42 5.58
C SER A 156 -22.25 -0.76 6.94
N VAL A 157 -21.03 -0.50 7.42
CA VAL A 157 -20.80 0.17 8.70
C VAL A 157 -20.76 1.68 8.48
N PRO A 158 -21.61 2.48 9.14
CA PRO A 158 -21.56 3.92 8.97
C PRO A 158 -20.24 4.52 9.48
N ILE A 159 -19.57 5.33 8.64
CA ILE A 159 -18.25 5.90 8.92
C ILE A 159 -18.21 6.68 10.25
N HIS A 160 -19.25 7.45 10.57
CA HIS A 160 -19.33 8.22 11.82
C HIS A 160 -19.23 7.32 13.07
N THR A 161 -19.77 6.09 13.01
CA THR A 161 -19.68 5.15 14.15
C THR A 161 -18.27 4.61 14.35
N LEU A 162 -17.51 4.47 13.26
CA LEU A 162 -16.10 4.07 13.32
C LEU A 162 -15.24 5.24 13.83
N ASP A 163 -15.51 6.47 13.37
CA ASP A 163 -14.80 7.67 13.79
C ASP A 163 -14.95 7.93 15.29
N GLU A 164 -16.19 7.93 15.79
CA GLU A 164 -16.50 8.15 17.21
C GLU A 164 -15.98 7.01 18.08
N GLY A 165 -16.19 5.77 17.64
CA GLY A 165 -15.75 4.58 18.37
C GLY A 165 -14.23 4.50 18.55
N ALA A 166 -13.48 4.89 17.51
CA ALA A 166 -12.01 4.93 17.55
C ALA A 166 -11.43 6.30 17.90
N LYS A 167 -12.26 7.30 18.17
CA LYS A 167 -11.88 8.68 18.54
C LYS A 167 -10.92 9.33 17.53
N LEU A 168 -11.16 9.12 16.24
CA LEU A 168 -10.22 9.54 15.18
C LEU A 168 -10.35 11.02 14.82
N GLY A 169 -11.49 11.66 15.13
CA GLY A 169 -11.69 13.09 14.96
C GLY A 169 -11.80 13.52 13.49
N GLY A 170 -12.55 12.75 12.70
CA GLY A 170 -12.74 12.96 11.26
C GLY A 170 -11.60 12.44 10.38
N ARG A 171 -10.69 11.61 10.93
CA ARG A 171 -9.57 11.00 10.18
C ARG A 171 -9.89 9.63 9.62
N VAL A 172 -11.15 9.24 9.55
CA VAL A 172 -11.62 8.06 8.82
C VAL A 172 -12.55 8.46 7.68
N LEU A 173 -12.35 7.82 6.54
CA LEU A 173 -13.03 8.06 5.27
C LEU A 173 -13.49 6.74 4.64
#